data_AF-A0A397VQM4-F1
#
_entry.id   AF-A0A397VQM4-F1
#
_cell.length_a   1.000
_cell.length_b   1.000
_cell.length_c   1.000
_cell.angle_alpha   90.00
_cell.angle_beta   90.00
_cell.angle_gamma   90.00
#
_symmetry.space_group_name_H-M   'P 1'
#
loop_
_entity.id
_entity.type
_entity.pdbx_description
1 polymer ?
#
loop_
_entity_poly.entity_id
_entity_poly.type
_entity_poly.pdbx_seq_one_letter_code
_entity_poly.pdbx_strand_id
1 'polypeptide(L)'
;MYAKDENGETALHEAAWNGHTKIVKILLNQGANINCINKYDWKPLHIAVISFHIQVSKLLRNKDEDDFQLNKFLENFDYHK
;
A
#
# COMPACT_ATOMS: atom_id res chain seq x y z
N MET A 1 6.88 2.63 -8.94
CA MET A 1 7.93 1.59 -8.78
C MET A 1 7.29 0.22 -8.98
N TYR A 2 7.87 -0.67 -9.80
CA TYR A 2 7.21 -1.94 -10.17
C TYR A 2 8.08 -3.19 -9.99
N ALA A 3 9.31 -3.03 -9.46
CA ALA A 3 10.20 -4.15 -9.25
C ALA A 3 9.68 -5.08 -8.14
N LYS A 4 9.78 -6.38 -8.40
CA LYS A 4 9.44 -7.45 -7.46
C LYS A 4 10.64 -8.40 -7.32
N ASP A 5 10.81 -8.98 -6.14
CA ASP A 5 11.77 -10.05 -5.91
C ASP A 5 11.22 -11.43 -6.34
N GLU A 6 11.95 -12.50 -5.99
CA GLU A 6 11.53 -13.88 -6.30
C GLU A 6 10.26 -14.32 -5.59
N ASN A 7 9.85 -13.68 -4.49
CA ASN A 7 8.61 -13.95 -3.76
C ASN A 7 7.45 -13.05 -4.20
N GLY A 8 7.69 -12.17 -5.19
CA GLY A 8 6.73 -11.18 -5.63
C GLY A 8 6.63 -9.98 -4.69
N GLU A 9 7.54 -9.87 -3.71
CA GLU A 9 7.60 -8.77 -2.76
C GLU A 9 8.11 -7.52 -3.47
N THR A 10 7.48 -6.38 -3.16
CA THR A 10 7.95 -5.07 -3.61
C THR A 10 8.74 -4.41 -2.49
N ALA A 11 9.47 -3.33 -2.79
CA ALA A 11 10.11 -2.54 -1.73
C ALA A 11 9.12 -2.03 -0.66
N LEU A 12 7.83 -1.93 -0.97
CA LEU A 12 6.80 -1.54 -0.02
C LEU A 12 6.45 -2.67 0.96
N HIS A 13 6.47 -3.92 0.49
CA HIS A 13 6.33 -5.10 1.36
C HIS A 13 7.51 -5.21 2.32
N GLU A 14 8.74 -5.08 1.81
CA GLU A 14 9.96 -5.11 2.63
C GLU A 14 9.99 -3.98 3.68
N ALA A 15 9.62 -2.76 3.28
CA ALA A 15 9.54 -1.64 4.20
C ALA A 15 8.44 -1.85 5.27
N ALA A 16 7.36 -2.54 4.91
CA ALA A 16 6.30 -2.91 5.84
C ALA A 16 6.73 -4.00 6.82
N TRP A 17 7.43 -5.03 6.35
CA TRP A 17 7.96 -6.13 7.16
C TRP A 17 8.91 -5.64 8.24
N ASN A 18 9.75 -4.66 7.90
CA ASN A 18 10.76 -4.10 8.81
C ASN A 18 10.26 -2.89 9.63
N GLY A 19 9.01 -2.45 9.44
CA GLY A 19 8.46 -1.31 10.18
C GLY A 19 9.07 0.04 9.80
N HIS A 20 9.71 0.14 8.63
CA HIS A 20 10.45 1.31 8.15
C HIS A 20 9.51 2.44 7.70
N THR A 21 8.82 3.07 8.64
CA THR A 21 7.76 4.07 8.39
C THR A 21 8.21 5.21 7.47
N LYS A 22 9.46 5.69 7.59
CA LYS A 22 10.00 6.75 6.72
C LYS A 22 10.12 6.28 5.26
N ILE A 23 10.59 5.05 5.06
CA ILE A 23 10.73 4.45 3.73
C ILE A 23 9.35 4.21 3.12
N VAL A 24 8.40 3.67 3.89
CA VAL A 24 7.01 3.52 3.44
C VAL A 24 6.44 4.83 2.89
N LYS A 25 6.63 5.96 3.61
CA LYS A 25 6.18 7.29 3.13
C LYS A 25 6.86 7.69 1.83
N ILE A 26 8.17 7.50 1.70
CA ILE A 26 8.91 7.83 0.48
C ILE A 26 8.39 7.03 -0.71
N LEU A 27 8.20 5.72 -0.54
CA LEU A 27 7.73 4.84 -1.61
C LEU A 27 6.31 5.21 -2.05
N LEU A 28 5.40 5.48 -1.11
CA LEU A 28 4.04 5.93 -1.42
C LEU A 28 4.04 7.28 -2.16
N ASN A 29 4.87 8.23 -1.73
CA ASN A 29 5.00 9.52 -2.42
C ASN A 29 5.58 9.40 -3.84
N GLN A 30 6.33 8.33 -4.12
CA GLN A 30 6.84 8.00 -5.45
C GLN A 30 5.87 7.14 -6.28
N GLY A 31 4.61 7.00 -5.83
CA GLY A 31 3.59 6.24 -6.56
C GLY A 31 3.79 4.73 -6.47
N ALA A 32 4.33 4.21 -5.36
CA ALA A 32 4.25 2.78 -5.08
C ALA A 32 2.78 2.35 -4.97
N ASN A 33 2.42 1.26 -5.64
CA ASN A 33 1.08 0.69 -5.51
C ASN A 33 0.88 0.14 -4.10
N ILE A 34 0.03 0.80 -3.32
CA ILE A 34 -0.29 0.42 -1.94
C ILE A 34 -1.02 -0.94 -1.85
N ASN A 35 -1.73 -1.29 -2.92
CA ASN A 35 -2.50 -2.52 -3.07
C ASN A 35 -1.76 -3.62 -3.83
N CYS A 36 -0.44 -3.50 -3.99
CA CYS A 36 0.34 -4.58 -4.59
C CYS A 36 0.23 -5.86 -3.77
N ILE A 37 0.21 -7.01 -4.46
CA ILE A 37 0.20 -8.34 -3.85
C ILE A 37 1.47 -9.11 -4.21
N ASN A 38 2.00 -9.86 -3.25
CA ASN A 38 3.05 -10.85 -3.44
C ASN A 38 2.49 -12.20 -3.92
N LYS A 39 3.33 -13.24 -4.01
CA LYS A 39 2.89 -14.59 -4.43
C LYS A 39 1.96 -15.31 -3.44
N TYR A 40 1.80 -14.77 -2.24
CA TYR A 40 0.94 -15.30 -1.17
C TYR A 40 -0.36 -14.51 -1.03
N ASP A 41 -0.69 -13.68 -2.02
CA ASP A 41 -1.84 -12.76 -1.99
C ASP A 41 -1.80 -11.76 -0.82
N TRP A 42 -0.60 -11.48 -0.29
CA TRP A 42 -0.43 -10.52 0.79
C TRP A 42 -0.14 -9.15 0.24
N LYS A 43 -0.85 -8.16 0.81
CA LYS A 43 -0.56 -6.74 0.65
C LYS A 43 0.52 -6.30 1.65
N PRO A 44 1.19 -5.16 1.42
CA PRO A 44 2.05 -4.54 2.43
C PRO A 44 1.35 -4.33 3.77
N LEU A 45 0.04 -4.05 3.77
CA LEU A 45 -0.74 -3.92 5.01
C LEU A 45 -0.84 -5.24 5.79
N HIS A 46 -1.04 -6.38 5.12
CA HIS A 46 -1.08 -7.69 5.79
C HIS A 46 0.24 -7.96 6.50
N ILE A 47 1.35 -7.72 5.79
CA ILE A 47 2.71 -7.82 6.33
C ILE A 47 2.90 -6.92 7.56
N ALA A 48 2.54 -5.64 7.47
CA ALA A 48 2.69 -4.71 8.60
C ALA A 48 1.90 -5.14 9.84
N VAL A 49 0.71 -5.73 9.66
CA VAL A 49 -0.14 -6.21 10.75
C VAL A 49 0.47 -7.46 11.42
N ILE A 50 0.89 -8.46 10.64
CA ILE A 50 1.48 -9.68 11.21
C ILE A 50 2.84 -9.44 11.86
N SER A 51 3.60 -8.44 11.39
CA SER A 51 4.88 -8.01 11.99
C SER A 51 4.70 -7.01 13.14
N PHE A 52 3.46 -6.74 13.56
CA PHE A 52 3.12 -5.85 14.67
C PHE A 52 3.60 -4.38 14.52
N HIS A 53 3.76 -3.91 13.29
CA HIS A 53 4.23 -2.56 13.00
C HIS A 53 3.07 -1.55 12.92
N ILE A 54 2.49 -1.25 14.09
CA ILE A 54 1.27 -0.43 14.25
C ILE A 54 1.30 0.88 13.45
N GLN A 55 2.42 1.60 13.46
CA GLN A 55 2.53 2.88 12.74
C GLN A 55 2.47 2.71 11.22
N VAL A 56 3.11 1.65 10.71
CA VAL A 56 3.04 1.31 9.29
C VAL A 56 1.64 0.81 8.93
N SER A 57 1.01 -0.04 9.75
CA SER A 57 -0.36 -0.51 9.51
C SER A 57 -1.35 0.66 9.43
N LYS A 58 -1.25 1.63 10.34
CA LYS A 58 -2.09 2.85 10.30
C LYS A 58 -1.84 3.68 9.05
N LEU A 59 -0.56 3.87 8.68
CA LEU A 59 -0.19 4.63 7.50
C LEU A 59 -0.73 3.99 6.21
N LEU A 60 -0.59 2.66 6.09
CA LEU A 60 -1.04 1.92 4.91
C LEU A 60 -2.57 1.84 4.84
N ARG A 61 -3.28 1.69 5.96
CA ARG A 61 -4.75 1.67 5.98
C ARG A 61 -5.35 3.01 5.52
N ASN A 62 -4.86 4.11 6.08
CA ASN A 62 -5.42 5.44 5.77
C ASN A 62 -5.27 5.78 4.28
N LYS A 63 -4.17 5.35 3.66
CA LYS A 63 -3.92 5.61 2.24
C LYS A 63 -4.76 4.76 1.29
N ASP A 64 -5.16 3.55 1.70
CA ASP A 64 -6.10 2.72 0.94
C ASP A 64 -7.54 3.30 1.02
N GLU A 65 -7.93 3.82 2.20
CA GLU A 65 -9.21 4.51 2.39
C GLU A 65 -9.30 5.82 1.59
N ASP A 66 -8.23 6.61 1.52
CA ASP A 66 -8.16 7.85 0.73
C ASP A 66 -8.40 7.58 -0.78
N ASP A 67 -7.75 6.56 -1.35
CA ASP A 67 -7.92 6.17 -2.75
C ASP A 67 -9.36 5.66 -3.01
N PHE A 68 -9.93 4.89 -2.07
CA PHE A 68 -11.31 4.41 -2.18
C PHE A 68 -12.34 5.55 -2.15
N GLN A 69 -12.19 6.52 -1.23
CA GLN A 69 -13.08 7.68 -1.17
C GLN A 69 -12.92 8.58 -2.39
N LEU A 70 -11.71 8.77 -2.90
CA LEU A 70 -11.46 9.53 -4.12
C LEU A 70 -12.13 8.87 -5.34
N ASN A 71 -11.99 7.56 -5.51
CA ASN A 71 -12.64 6.85 -6.61
C ASN A 71 -14.17 6.92 -6.50
N LYS A 72 -14.73 6.71 -5.30
CA LYS A 72 -16.17 6.88 -5.07
C LYS A 72 -16.63 8.32 -5.31
N PHE A 73 -15.83 9.30 -4.91
CA PHE A 73 -16.09 10.71 -5.18
C PHE A 73 -16.14 10.96 -6.69
N LEU A 74 -15.13 10.50 -7.45
CA LEU A 74 -15.05 10.67 -8.90
C LEU A 74 -16.18 9.93 -9.65
N GLU A 75 -16.58 8.73 -9.23
CA GLU A 75 -17.73 8.00 -9.78
C GLU A 75 -19.04 8.79 -9.65
N ASN A 76 -19.19 9.62 -8.61
CA ASN A 76 -20.35 10.50 -8.47
C ASN A 76 -20.34 11.69 -9.46
N PHE A 77 -19.21 12.00 -10.10
CA PHE A 77 -19.10 13.07 -11.10
C PHE A 77 -19.09 12.55 -12.55
N ASP A 78 -18.89 11.26 -12.78
CA ASP A 78 -18.82 10.66 -14.12
C ASP A 78 -20.20 10.31 -14.75
N TYR A 79 -21.26 11.04 -14.36
CA TYR A 79 -22.63 10.84 -14.87
C TYR A 79 -22.93 11.46 -16.25
N HIS A 80 -21.92 11.80 -17.06
CA HIS A 80 -22.14 12.22 -18.45
C HIS A 80 -21.04 11.73 -19.40
N LYS A 81 -21.21 10.51 -19.90
CA LYS A 81 -20.89 10.17 -21.29
C LYS A 81 -21.86 9.15 -21.86
#